data_AF-A0A7C4R7Y7-F1
#
_entry.id   AF-A0A7C4R7Y7-F1
#
_cell.length_a   1.000
_cell.length_b   1.000
_cell.length_c   1.000
_cell.angle_alpha   90.00
_cell.angle_beta   90.00
_cell.angle_gamma   90.00
#
_symmetry.space_group_name_H-M   'P 1'
#
loop_
_entity.id
_entity.type
_entity.pdbx_description
1 polymer ?
#
loop_
_entity_poly.entity_id
_entity_poly.type
_entity_poly.pdbx_seq_one_letter_code
_entity_poly.pdbx_strand_id
1 'polypeptide(L)'
;THKKPIAVICHGPQILAAFGYVRGRKMTSYIAVKPEVVNGGAEWVDEEVVVDDHIVSSRAWPDNPAWMREFIKLVRKYTGL
;
A
#
# COMPACT_ATOMS: atom_id res chain seq x y z
N THR A 1 -18.16 -0.56 6.80
CA THR A 1 -17.69 0.64 7.51
C THR A 1 -16.51 0.40 8.45
N HIS A 2 -15.84 -0.77 8.43
CA HIS A 2 -14.57 -0.96 9.17
C HIS A 2 -13.39 -0.92 8.20
N LYS A 3 -12.37 -0.10 8.50
CA LYS A 3 -11.11 0.03 7.76
C LYS A 3 -10.29 -1.26 7.90
N LYS A 4 -10.68 -2.31 7.16
CA LYS A 4 -9.97 -3.60 7.13
C LYS A 4 -8.54 -3.38 6.61
N PRO A 5 -7.52 -4.05 7.14
CA PRO A 5 -6.17 -4.01 6.60
C PRO A 5 -6.13 -4.39 5.12
N ILE A 6 -5.45 -3.59 4.30
CA ILE A 6 -5.23 -3.81 2.88
C ILE A 6 -3.72 -3.86 2.65
N ALA A 7 -3.25 -4.90 1.95
CA ALA A 7 -1.87 -5.02 1.53
C ALA A 7 -1.80 -5.11 0.01
N VAL A 8 -1.03 -4.22 -0.61
CA VAL A 8 -0.76 -4.21 -2.05
C VAL A 8 0.75 -4.20 -2.29
N ILE A 9 1.21 -4.87 -3.33
CA ILE A 9 2.63 -4.94 -3.67
C ILE A 9 2.77 -4.96 -5.18
N CYS A 10 3.88 -4.42 -5.69
CA CYS A 10 4.21 -4.46 -7.11
C CYS A 10 3.13 -3.75 -7.95
N HIS A 11 2.30 -4.50 -8.68
CA HIS A 11 1.20 -3.97 -9.50
C HIS A 11 -0.14 -3.87 -8.76
N GLY A 12 -0.25 -4.41 -7.54
CA GLY A 12 -1.46 -4.31 -6.72
C GLY A 12 -2.06 -2.91 -6.56
N PRO A 13 -1.26 -1.83 -6.42
CA PRO A 13 -1.79 -0.46 -6.33
C PRO A 13 -2.62 0.00 -7.55
N GLN A 14 -2.48 -0.61 -8.73
CA GLN A 14 -3.31 -0.28 -9.91
C GLN A 14 -4.80 -0.47 -9.64
N ILE A 15 -5.18 -1.50 -8.87
CA ILE A 15 -6.58 -1.75 -8.49
C ILE A 15 -7.09 -0.60 -7.62
N LEU A 16 -6.32 -0.18 -6.62
CA LEU A 16 -6.72 0.92 -5.75
C LEU A 16 -6.83 2.24 -6.54
N ALA A 17 -5.90 2.48 -7.48
CA ALA A 17 -5.91 3.67 -8.32
C ALA A 17 -7.16 3.72 -9.22
N ALA A 18 -7.52 2.59 -9.85
CA ALA A 18 -8.69 2.48 -10.73
C ALA A 18 -10.01 2.84 -10.02
N PHE A 19 -10.11 2.61 -8.71
CA PHE A 19 -11.29 2.90 -7.91
C PHE A 19 -11.13 4.14 -7.00
N GLY A 20 -10.08 4.95 -7.20
CA GLY A 20 -9.89 6.21 -6.49
C GLY A 20 -9.47 6.08 -5.02
N TYR A 21 -9.05 4.89 -4.56
CA TYR A 21 -8.65 4.64 -3.17
C TYR A 21 -7.24 5.15 -2.83
N VAL A 22 -6.48 5.63 -3.81
CA VAL A 22 -5.11 6.15 -3.64
C VAL A 22 -5.06 7.66 -3.35
N ARG A 23 -6.17 8.38 -3.55
CA ARG A 23 -6.21 9.84 -3.43
C ARG A 23 -5.86 10.31 -2.01
N GLY A 24 -4.88 11.21 -1.91
CA GLY A 24 -4.41 11.77 -0.64
C GLY A 24 -3.69 10.77 0.25
N ARG A 25 -3.30 9.61 -0.28
CA ARG A 25 -2.52 8.60 0.46
C ARG A 25 -1.04 8.73 0.17
N LYS A 26 -0.19 8.44 1.16
CA LYS A 26 1.24 8.15 0.95
C LYS A 26 1.40 6.67 0.64
N MET A 27 2.02 6.31 -0.48
CA MET A 27 2.21 4.91 -0.85
C MET A 27 3.42 4.68 -1.76
N THR A 28 3.75 3.41 -1.97
CA THR A 28 4.74 2.99 -2.96
C THR A 28 4.14 1.93 -3.90
N SER A 29 4.86 1.58 -4.96
CA SER A 29 4.43 0.59 -5.95
C SER A 29 5.63 0.09 -6.75
N TYR A 30 5.43 -0.87 -7.64
CA TYR A 30 6.40 -1.09 -8.70
C TYR A 30 6.57 0.21 -9.50
N ILE A 31 7.80 0.50 -9.96
CA ILE A 31 8.13 1.79 -10.58
C ILE A 31 7.27 2.08 -11.83
N ALA A 32 6.90 1.06 -12.60
CA ALA A 32 6.04 1.21 -13.77
C ALA A 32 4.60 1.63 -13.43
N VAL A 33 4.18 1.46 -12.16
CA VAL A 33 2.83 1.76 -11.64
C VAL A 33 2.77 3.15 -10.98
N LYS A 34 3.92 3.79 -10.81
CA LYS A 34 4.01 5.15 -10.25
C LYS A 34 3.09 6.14 -10.97
N PRO A 35 2.99 6.18 -12.32
CA PRO A 35 2.12 7.11 -13.02
C PRO A 35 0.65 6.98 -12.60
N GLU A 36 0.11 5.76 -12.51
CA GLU A 36 -1.29 5.52 -12.12
C GLU A 36 -1.56 5.96 -10.68
N VAL A 37 -0.62 5.69 -9.79
CA VAL A 37 -0.71 6.07 -8.37
C VAL A 37 -0.67 7.60 -8.21
N VAL A 38 0.28 8.28 -8.85
CA VAL A 38 0.41 9.75 -8.81
C VAL A 38 -0.78 10.42 -9.49
N ASN A 39 -1.22 9.94 -10.67
CA ASN A 39 -2.40 10.47 -11.36
C ASN A 39 -3.69 10.25 -10.56
N GLY A 40 -3.75 9.17 -9.77
CA GLY A 40 -4.83 8.93 -8.80
C GLY A 40 -4.82 9.88 -7.59
N GLY A 41 -3.78 10.70 -7.44
CA GLY A 41 -3.65 11.72 -6.40
C GLY A 41 -2.93 11.26 -5.14
N ALA A 42 -2.14 10.19 -5.21
CA ALA A 42 -1.29 9.75 -4.10
C ALA A 42 0.06 10.49 -4.07
N GLU A 43 0.64 10.60 -2.88
CA GLU A 43 2.06 10.89 -2.68
C GLU A 43 2.85 9.59 -2.83
N TRP A 44 3.52 9.42 -3.98
CA TRP A 44 4.36 8.26 -4.23
C TRP A 44 5.77 8.46 -3.67
N VAL A 45 6.28 7.48 -2.92
CA VAL A 45 7.68 7.46 -2.43
C VAL A 45 8.40 6.16 -2.78
N ASP A 46 9.72 6.25 -2.93
CA ASP A 46 10.58 5.09 -3.15
C ASP A 46 11.10 4.54 -1.81
N GLU A 47 10.25 3.79 -1.11
CA GLU A 47 10.56 3.14 0.16
C GLU A 47 10.23 1.64 0.08
N GLU A 48 10.94 0.78 0.83
CA GLU A 48 10.67 -0.67 0.82
C GLU A 48 9.24 -1.01 1.27
N VAL A 49 8.70 -0.25 2.23
CA VAL A 49 7.37 -0.43 2.77
C VAL A 49 6.82 0.92 3.18
N VAL A 50 5.57 1.20 2.81
CA VAL A 50 4.84 2.39 3.22
C VAL A 50 3.54 1.97 3.86
N VAL A 51 3.31 2.44 5.09
CA VAL A 51 2.05 2.24 5.82
C VAL A 51 1.34 3.57 5.93
N ASP A 52 0.13 3.65 5.38
CA ASP A 52 -0.78 4.78 5.53
C ASP A 52 -2.13 4.25 6.03
N ASP A 53 -2.42 4.54 7.31
CA ASP A 53 -3.65 4.16 8.00
C ASP A 53 -3.86 2.63 8.02
N HIS A 54 -4.69 2.09 7.14
CA HIS A 54 -5.00 0.66 7.04
C HIS A 54 -4.43 0.02 5.76
N ILE A 55 -3.66 0.77 4.97
CA ILE A 55 -3.05 0.32 3.72
C ILE A 55 -1.55 0.17 3.92
N VAL A 56 -1.00 -0.98 3.56
CA VAL A 56 0.44 -1.21 3.43
C VAL A 56 0.79 -1.49 1.97
N SER A 57 1.84 -0.82 1.48
CA SER A 57 2.31 -0.92 0.10
C SER A 57 3.81 -1.17 0.01
N SER A 58 4.26 -1.92 -0.99
CA SER A 58 5.68 -2.24 -1.26
C SER A 58 5.98 -2.36 -2.76
N ARG A 59 7.27 -2.24 -3.14
CA ARG A 59 7.66 -2.06 -4.56
C ARG A 59 7.74 -3.37 -5.33
N ALA A 60 8.37 -4.39 -4.77
CA ALA A 60 8.58 -5.67 -5.43
C ALA A 60 8.89 -6.79 -4.43
N TRP A 61 9.06 -8.02 -4.93
CA TRP A 61 9.35 -9.21 -4.13
C TRP A 61 10.54 -9.11 -3.15
N PRO A 62 11.60 -8.28 -3.37
CA PRO A 62 12.65 -8.11 -2.37
C PRO A 62 12.14 -7.46 -1.07
N ASP A 63 11.07 -6.67 -1.14
CA ASP A 63 10.49 -5.96 0.00
C ASP A 63 9.51 -6.83 0.81
N ASN A 64 9.25 -8.09 0.40
CA ASN A 64 8.32 -9.00 1.07
C ASN A 64 8.51 -9.12 2.59
N PRO A 65 9.74 -9.20 3.14
CA PRO A 65 9.94 -9.27 4.59
C PRO A 65 9.41 -8.03 5.31
N ALA A 66 9.64 -6.83 4.76
CA ALA A 66 9.16 -5.58 5.32
C ALA A 66 7.65 -5.43 5.16
N TRP A 67 7.14 -5.72 3.97
CA TRP A 67 5.73 -5.71 3.62
C TRP A 67 4.88 -6.58 4.56
N MET A 68 5.27 -7.86 4.71
CA MET A 68 4.52 -8.80 5.54
C MET A 68 4.61 -8.50 7.03
N ARG A 69 5.76 -7.99 7.50
CA ARG A 69 5.92 -7.55 8.89
C ARG A 69 4.90 -6.46 9.24
N GLU A 70 4.76 -5.45 8.39
CA GLU A 70 3.81 -4.37 8.64
C GLU A 70 2.35 -4.82 8.43
N PHE A 71 2.08 -5.66 7.43
CA PHE A 71 0.73 -6.19 7.25
C PHE A 71 0.24 -7.02 8.44
N ILE A 72 1.08 -7.91 8.99
CA ILE A 72 0.75 -8.71 10.18
C ILE A 72 0.46 -7.80 11.38
N LYS A 73 1.21 -6.71 11.56
CA LYS A 73 0.92 -5.71 12.61
C LYS A 73 -0.45 -5.07 12.42
N LEU A 74 -0.81 -4.69 11.19
CA LEU A 74 -2.13 -4.13 10.88
C LEU A 74 -3.25 -5.13 11.17
N VAL A 75 -3.07 -6.41 10.81
CA VAL A 75 -4.03 -7.48 11.09
C VAL A 75 -4.21 -7.67 12.59
N ARG A 76 -3.12 -7.79 13.36
CA ARG A 76 -3.19 -7.92 14.83
C ARG A 76 -3.93 -6.76 15.48
N LYS A 77 -3.57 -5.53 15.10
CA LYS A 77 -4.26 -4.32 15.57
C LYS A 77 -5.75 -4.32 15.23
N TYR A 78 -6.11 -4.76 14.02
CA TYR A 78 -7.51 -4.85 13.59
C TYR A 78 -8.30 -5.92 14.35
N THR A 79 -7.68 -7.04 14.71
CA THR A 79 -8.33 -8.16 15.42
C THR A 79 -8.28 -8.04 16.95
N GLY A 80 -7.59 -7.03 17.49
CA GLY A 80 -7.41 -6.87 18.95
C GLY A 80 -6.41 -7.85 19.56
N LEU A 81 -5.45 -8.32 18.75
CA LEU A 81 -4.32 -9.17 19.17
C LEU A 81 -3.06 -8.33 19.43
#